data_AF-A0A429BGA8-F1
#
_entry.id   AF-A0A429BGA8-F1
#
_cell.length_a   1.000
_cell.length_b   1.000
_cell.length_c   1.000
_cell.angle_alpha   90.00
_cell.angle_beta   90.00
_cell.angle_gamma   90.00
#
_symmetry.space_group_name_H-M   'P 1'
#
loop_
_entity.id
_entity.type
_entity.pdbx_description
1 polymer ?
#
loop_
_entity_poly.entity_id
_entity_poly.type
_entity_poly.pdbx_seq_one_letter_code
_entity_poly.pdbx_strand_id
1 'polypeptide(L)'
;MRTAFAHEATIVMEDDSDVRAPGAAITVALCGHWDHEPPCPIAPHHTAADRRDGVVLVRVLFAAEPDAEDEVRARIDTALARGTLKGPDGVTSRWRLLDTRPGRPRAEERPHAEQLRRA
;
A
#
# COMPACT_ATOMS: atom_id res chain seq x y z
N MET A 1 21.41 1.17 -2.10
CA MET A 1 20.80 2.39 -1.51
C MET A 1 19.37 2.43 -1.99
N ARG A 2 18.41 2.42 -1.06
CA ARG A 2 16.99 2.43 -1.41
C ARG A 2 16.60 3.65 -2.25
N THR A 3 15.76 3.40 -3.24
CA THR A 3 15.09 4.39 -4.07
C THR A 3 13.61 4.44 -3.68
N ALA A 4 13.01 5.63 -3.75
CA ALA A 4 11.58 5.78 -3.49
C ALA A 4 10.77 5.61 -4.77
N PHE A 5 9.70 4.85 -4.66
CA PHE A 5 8.77 4.54 -5.73
C PHE A 5 7.34 4.87 -5.28
N ALA A 6 6.44 5.02 -6.26
CA ALA A 6 5.01 5.05 -5.99
C ALA A 6 4.32 3.89 -6.69
N HIS A 7 3.17 3.49 -6.18
CA HIS A 7 2.29 2.54 -6.80
C HIS A 7 0.85 2.98 -6.58
N GLU A 8 0.05 2.88 -7.63
CA GLU A 8 -1.30 3.41 -7.67
C GLU A 8 -2.27 2.28 -7.97
N ALA A 9 -3.38 2.24 -7.25
CA ALA A 9 -4.45 1.31 -7.52
C ALA A 9 -5.81 1.99 -7.38
N THR A 10 -6.77 1.51 -8.15
CA THR A 10 -8.18 1.89 -8.01
C THR A 10 -8.97 0.65 -7.60
N ILE A 11 -9.76 0.77 -6.55
CA ILE A 11 -10.62 -0.32 -6.08
C ILE A 11 -12.06 0.17 -5.93
N VAL A 12 -13.00 -0.77 -5.87
CA VAL A 12 -14.38 -0.51 -5.43
C VAL A 12 -14.67 -1.29 -4.16
N MET A 13 -15.39 -0.65 -3.23
CA MET A 13 -15.86 -1.25 -1.97
C MET A 13 -17.18 -0.61 -1.58
N GLU A 14 -17.95 -1.27 -0.72
CA GLU A 14 -19.20 -0.73 -0.18
C GLU A 14 -18.93 0.58 0.58
N ASP A 15 -19.89 1.50 0.60
CA ASP A 15 -19.73 2.84 1.15
C ASP A 15 -19.42 2.85 2.65
N ASP A 16 -19.90 1.85 3.39
CA ASP A 16 -19.66 1.66 4.83
C ASP A 16 -18.38 0.87 5.15
N SER A 17 -17.69 0.33 4.14
CA SER A 17 -16.44 -0.41 4.33
C SER A 17 -15.31 0.51 4.79
N ASP A 18 -14.45 0.00 5.69
CA ASP A 18 -13.27 0.72 6.16
C ASP A 18 -12.29 0.97 5.00
N VAL A 19 -12.18 2.23 4.59
CA VAL A 19 -11.30 2.71 3.51
C VAL A 19 -9.81 2.44 3.78
N ARG A 20 -9.44 2.18 5.04
CA ARG A 20 -8.05 1.88 5.44
C ARG A 20 -7.69 0.41 5.29
N ALA A 21 -8.67 -0.49 5.13
CA ALA A 21 -8.44 -1.93 5.04
C ALA A 21 -7.49 -2.37 3.90
N PRO A 22 -7.53 -1.77 2.70
CA PRO A 22 -6.56 -2.09 1.64
C PRO A 22 -5.13 -1.74 2.04
N GLY A 23 -4.94 -0.59 2.72
CA GLY A 23 -3.64 -0.18 3.23
C GLY A 23 -3.11 -1.13 4.30
N ALA A 24 -3.99 -1.58 5.20
CA ALA A 24 -3.65 -2.59 6.18
C ALA A 24 -3.26 -3.93 5.53
N ALA A 25 -3.94 -4.36 4.47
CA ALA A 25 -3.56 -5.57 3.72
C ALA A 25 -2.17 -5.44 3.07
N ILE A 26 -1.83 -4.26 2.55
CA ILE A 26 -0.50 -3.94 2.03
C ILE A 26 0.54 -4.01 3.16
N THR A 27 0.24 -3.46 4.33
CA THR A 27 1.14 -3.54 5.49
C THR A 27 1.42 -4.97 5.92
N VAL A 28 0.42 -5.87 5.94
CA VAL A 28 0.67 -7.31 6.19
C VAL A 28 1.58 -7.90 5.12
N ALA A 29 1.35 -7.57 3.85
CA ALA A 29 2.14 -8.13 2.76
C ALA A 29 3.61 -7.65 2.75
N LEU A 30 3.87 -6.43 3.21
CA LEU A 30 5.21 -5.81 3.17
C LEU A 30 5.96 -5.88 4.51
N CYS A 31 5.27 -5.90 5.64
CA CYS A 31 5.94 -6.01 6.94
C CYS A 31 5.70 -7.36 7.63
N GLY A 32 4.88 -8.26 7.06
CA GLY A 32 4.52 -9.56 7.63
C GLY A 32 3.53 -9.45 8.78
N HIS A 33 3.84 -8.61 9.77
CA HIS A 33 2.96 -8.24 10.87
C HIS A 33 3.04 -6.73 11.11
N TRP A 34 1.97 -6.13 11.65
CA TRP A 34 1.89 -4.70 11.99
C TRP A 34 2.75 -4.31 13.20
N ASP A 35 3.19 -5.31 13.97
CA ASP A 35 3.98 -5.17 15.21
C ASP A 35 5.37 -5.76 14.97
N HIS A 36 6.14 -5.14 14.07
CA HIS A 36 7.53 -5.48 13.86
C HIS A 36 8.40 -4.31 14.35
N GLU A 37 9.58 -4.62 14.89
CA GLU A 37 10.57 -3.60 15.20
C GLU A 37 11.08 -2.97 13.89
N PRO A 38 11.24 -1.63 13.80
CA PRO A 38 11.90 -1.00 12.67
C PRO A 38 13.34 -1.52 12.45
N PRO A 39 13.84 -1.55 11.20
CA PRO A 39 13.18 -1.14 9.95
C PRO A 39 12.17 -2.18 9.43
N CYS A 40 11.22 -1.76 8.57
CA CYS A 40 10.28 -2.72 7.97
C CYS A 40 11.02 -3.76 7.11
N PRO A 41 10.67 -5.05 7.24
CA PRO A 41 11.52 -6.15 6.76
C PRO A 41 11.64 -6.22 5.23
N ILE A 42 10.60 -5.82 4.48
CA ILE A 42 10.65 -5.84 3.01
C ILE A 42 10.87 -4.44 2.46
N ALA A 43 9.98 -3.49 2.79
CA ALA A 43 10.07 -2.12 2.30
C ALA A 43 9.37 -1.15 3.26
N PRO A 44 10.07 -0.12 3.78
CA PRO A 44 9.42 1.03 4.38
C PRO A 44 8.39 1.60 3.40
N HIS A 45 7.15 1.79 3.86
CA HIS A 45 6.06 2.22 3.01
C HIS A 45 5.06 3.09 3.75
N HIS A 46 4.25 3.80 2.97
CA HIS A 46 3.10 4.57 3.42
C HIS A 46 1.97 4.41 2.42
N THR A 47 0.77 4.16 2.90
CA THR A 47 -0.43 4.04 2.06
C THR A 47 -1.42 5.14 2.40
N ALA A 48 -1.81 5.93 1.38
CA ALA A 48 -2.98 6.79 1.42
C ALA A 48 -4.12 6.11 0.65
N ALA A 49 -5.35 6.24 1.17
CA ALA A 49 -6.56 5.78 0.49
C ALA A 49 -7.61 6.89 0.57
N ASP A 50 -8.18 7.25 -0.57
CA ASP A 50 -9.13 8.35 -0.69
C ASP A 50 -10.35 7.92 -1.53
N ARG A 51 -11.55 8.10 -0.98
CA ARG A 51 -12.80 7.70 -1.65
C ARG A 51 -13.31 8.87 -2.51
N ARG A 52 -13.53 8.60 -3.80
CA ARG A 52 -14.00 9.57 -4.80
C ARG A 52 -14.98 8.87 -5.75
N ASP A 53 -16.16 9.45 -5.93
CA ASP A 53 -17.13 9.05 -6.97
C ASP A 53 -17.39 7.52 -7.05
N GLY A 54 -17.56 6.86 -5.90
CA GLY A 54 -17.85 5.42 -5.82
C GLY A 54 -16.65 4.49 -5.98
N VAL A 55 -15.42 5.03 -6.08
CA VAL A 55 -14.17 4.25 -6.06
C VAL A 55 -13.25 4.73 -4.93
N VAL A 56 -12.27 3.92 -4.60
CA VAL A 56 -11.19 4.29 -3.67
C VAL A 56 -9.87 4.30 -4.44
N LEU A 57 -9.21 5.44 -4.42
CA LEU A 57 -7.88 5.65 -4.98
C LEU A 57 -6.85 5.32 -3.90
N VAL A 58 -6.06 4.29 -4.13
CA VAL A 58 -4.99 3.85 -3.24
C VAL A 58 -3.66 4.32 -3.80
N ARG A 59 -2.88 5.01 -2.97
CA ARG A 59 -1.54 5.49 -3.32
C ARG A 59 -0.54 5.00 -2.29
N VAL A 60 0.40 4.18 -2.76
CA VAL A 60 1.47 3.61 -1.93
C VAL A 60 2.77 4.29 -2.30
N LEU A 61 3.44 4.88 -1.32
CA LEU A 61 4.85 5.26 -1.41
C LEU A 61 5.66 4.17 -0.71
N PHE A 62 6.75 3.73 -1.32
CA PHE A 62 7.65 2.76 -0.70
C PHE A 62 9.10 3.02 -1.09
N ALA A 63 10.03 2.56 -0.24
CA ALA A 63 11.45 2.59 -0.52
C ALA A 63 12.01 1.17 -0.58
N ALA A 64 12.70 0.85 -1.68
CA ALA A 64 13.29 -0.46 -1.92
C ALA A 64 14.63 -0.32 -2.65
N GLU A 65 15.48 -1.35 -2.58
CA GLU A 65 16.59 -1.44 -3.53
C GLU A 65 16.03 -1.57 -4.96
N PRO A 66 16.67 -0.98 -5.99
CA PRO A 66 16.10 -0.93 -7.34
C PRO A 66 15.79 -2.30 -7.96
N ASP A 67 16.57 -3.33 -7.61
CA ASP A 67 16.38 -4.71 -8.04
C ASP A 67 15.21 -5.41 -7.33
N ALA A 68 14.76 -4.89 -6.20
CA ALA A 68 13.59 -5.38 -5.46
C ALA A 68 12.28 -4.64 -5.82
N GLU A 69 12.31 -3.65 -6.73
CA GLU A 69 11.14 -2.84 -7.09
C GLU A 69 9.96 -3.72 -7.53
N ASP A 70 10.18 -4.61 -8.49
CA ASP A 70 9.15 -5.47 -9.07
C ASP A 70 8.57 -6.44 -8.04
N GLU A 71 9.41 -6.93 -7.13
CA GLU A 71 9.00 -7.85 -6.06
C GLU A 71 8.07 -7.15 -5.05
N VAL A 72 8.39 -5.90 -4.69
CA VAL A 72 7.53 -5.09 -3.80
C VAL A 72 6.19 -4.77 -4.47
N ARG A 73 6.21 -4.41 -5.76
CA ARG A 73 4.98 -4.17 -6.54
C ARG A 73 4.09 -5.40 -6.61
N ALA A 74 4.67 -6.55 -6.93
CA ALA A 74 3.94 -7.82 -6.98
C ALA A 74 3.27 -8.18 -5.65
N ARG A 75 3.91 -7.88 -4.51
CA ARG A 75 3.30 -8.05 -3.19
C ARG A 75 2.12 -7.12 -2.96
N ILE A 76 2.24 -5.84 -3.34
CA ILE A 76 1.15 -4.87 -3.25
C ILE A 76 -0.03 -5.32 -4.12
N ASP A 77 0.22 -5.69 -5.38
CA ASP A 77 -0.79 -6.19 -6.30
C ASP A 77 -1.48 -7.43 -5.76
N THR A 78 -0.72 -8.40 -5.23
CA THR A 78 -1.27 -9.61 -4.62
C THR A 78 -2.14 -9.29 -3.41
N ALA A 79 -1.73 -8.35 -2.56
CA ALA A 79 -2.51 -7.94 -1.38
C ALA A 79 -3.85 -7.31 -1.79
N LEU A 80 -3.84 -6.44 -2.80
CA LEU A 80 -5.04 -5.78 -3.30
C LEU A 80 -5.95 -6.73 -4.08
N ALA A 81 -5.38 -7.64 -4.86
CA ALA A 81 -6.13 -8.64 -5.64
C ALA A 81 -6.87 -9.66 -4.76
N ARG A 82 -6.38 -9.93 -3.55
CA ARG A 82 -7.10 -10.76 -2.56
C ARG A 82 -8.48 -10.21 -2.21
N GLY A 83 -8.68 -8.88 -2.30
CA GLY A 83 -10.00 -8.26 -2.18
C GLY A 83 -10.60 -8.30 -0.77
N THR A 84 -9.84 -8.67 0.25
CA THR A 84 -10.37 -8.79 1.61
C THR A 84 -9.28 -8.70 2.69
N LEU A 85 -9.67 -8.20 3.86
CA LEU A 85 -8.88 -8.26 5.08
C LEU A 85 -9.82 -8.47 6.27
N LYS A 86 -9.46 -9.39 7.16
CA LYS A 86 -10.06 -9.49 8.49
C LYS A 86 -9.30 -8.59 9.45
N GLY A 87 -9.98 -7.56 9.97
CA GLY A 87 -9.44 -6.63 10.94
C GLY A 87 -9.26 -7.25 12.33
N PRO A 88 -8.55 -6.57 13.24
CA PRO A 88 -8.35 -7.01 14.62
C PRO A 88 -9.66 -7.07 15.44
N ASP A 89 -10.68 -6.33 15.03
CA ASP A 89 -12.05 -6.38 15.55
C ASP A 89 -12.84 -7.62 15.07
N GLY A 90 -12.25 -8.44 14.22
CA GLY A 90 -12.86 -9.62 13.62
C GLY A 90 -13.75 -9.32 12.41
N VAL A 91 -13.95 -8.06 12.05
CA VAL A 91 -14.76 -7.64 10.90
C VAL A 91 -13.97 -7.86 9.62
N THR A 92 -14.65 -8.35 8.57
CA THR A 92 -14.01 -8.58 7.27
C THR A 92 -14.41 -7.49 6.30
N SER A 93 -13.47 -6.62 5.96
CA SER A 93 -13.62 -5.66 4.86
C SER A 93 -13.41 -6.37 3.53
N ARG A 94 -14.15 -5.93 2.50
CA ARG A 94 -14.08 -6.47 1.15
C ARG A 94 -13.96 -5.35 0.12
N TRP A 95 -13.27 -5.64 -0.96
CA TRP A 95 -13.15 -4.74 -2.11
C TRP A 95 -12.86 -5.56 -3.38
N ARG A 96 -12.93 -4.90 -4.53
CA ARG A 96 -12.51 -5.46 -5.81
C ARG A 96 -11.51 -4.52 -6.46
N LEU A 97 -10.36 -5.06 -6.84
CA LEU A 97 -9.35 -4.33 -7.61
C LEU A 97 -9.87 -4.05 -9.03
N LEU A 98 -9.78 -2.80 -9.46
CA LEU A 98 -10.17 -2.37 -10.81
C LEU A 98 -8.96 -2.15 -11.70
N ASP A 99 -7.95 -1.47 -11.19
CA ASP A 99 -6.72 -1.12 -11.91
C ASP A 99 -5.54 -1.00 -10.94
N THR A 100 -4.35 -1.26 -11.44
CA THR A 100 -3.08 -1.09 -10.71
C THR A 100 -1.97 -0.69 -11.67
N ARG A 101 -1.08 0.20 -11.23
CA ARG A 101 0.03 0.66 -12.07
C ARG A 101 1.25 1.14 -11.28
N PRO A 102 2.46 0.95 -11.83
CA PRO A 102 3.65 1.64 -11.36
C PRO A 102 3.50 3.17 -11.46
N GLY A 103 4.06 3.87 -10.48
CA GLY A 103 4.12 5.32 -10.45
C GLY A 103 5.45 5.82 -9.91
N ARG A 104 5.63 7.14 -9.97
CA ARG A 104 6.74 7.86 -9.33
C ARG A 104 6.19 8.76 -8.20
N PRO A 105 6.97 9.00 -7.13
CA PRO A 105 6.62 10.00 -6.15
C PRO A 105 6.44 11.37 -6.83
N ARG A 106 5.38 12.08 -6.47
CA ARG A 106 5.10 13.43 -6.94
C ARG A 106 5.99 14.44 -6.22
N ALA A 107 6.03 15.68 -6.70
CA ALA A 107 6.90 16.71 -6.14
C ALA A 107 6.58 16.99 -4.66
N GLU A 108 5.29 17.04 -4.32
CA GLU A 108 4.77 17.24 -2.97
C GLU A 108 5.07 16.05 -2.03
N GLU A 109 5.36 14.87 -2.58
CA GLU A 109 5.63 13.66 -1.83
C GLU A 109 7.11 13.45 -1.53
N ARG A 110 7.98 14.24 -2.15
CA ARG A 110 9.44 14.11 -2.00
C ARG A 110 9.91 14.10 -0.54
N PRO A 111 9.40 14.96 0.36
CA PRO A 111 9.82 14.93 1.76
C PRO A 111 9.53 13.57 2.43
N HIS A 112 8.35 13.00 2.18
CA HIS A 112 7.94 11.71 2.74
C HIS A 112 8.72 10.56 2.10
N ALA A 113 8.84 10.57 0.77
CA ALA A 113 9.65 9.61 0.03
C ALA A 113 11.09 9.53 0.55
N GLU A 114 11.69 10.67 0.90
CA GLU A 114 13.03 10.72 1.47
C GLU A 114 13.11 10.20 2.91
N GLN A 115 12.04 10.34 3.71
CA GLN A 115 11.95 9.71 5.02
C GLN A 115 11.95 8.18 4.89
N LEU A 116 11.15 7.63 3.96
CA LEU A 116 11.07 6.19 3.72
C LEU A 116 12.42 5.59 3.29
N ARG A 117 13.21 6.34 2.49
CA ARG A 117 14.55 5.89 2.08
C ARG A 117 15.54 5.76 3.24
N ARG A 118 15.29 6.46 4.34
CA ARG A 118 16.14 6.51 5.54
C ARG A 118 15.65 5.63 6.69
N ALA A 119 14.47 5.03 6.55
CA ALA A 119 13.78 4.26 7.58
C ALA A 119 14.29 2.83 7.77
#